data_AF-B1SYS2-F1
#
_entry.id   AF-B1SYS2-F1
#
_cell.length_a   1.000
_cell.length_b   1.000
_cell.length_c   1.000
_cell.angle_alpha   90.00
_cell.angle_beta   90.00
_cell.angle_gamma   90.00
#
_symmetry.space_group_name_H-M   'P 1'
#
loop_
_entity.id
_entity.type
_entity.pdbx_description
1 polymer ?
#
loop_
_entity_poly.entity_id
_entity_poly.type
_entity_poly.pdbx_seq_one_letter_code
_entity_poly.pdbx_strand_id
1 'polypeptide(L)'
;MKKRIVLLAVLVVVGALLAVYGSTLLGFYRLQRHIDETAQADDADGGPWPRTTDVCMGCHGVKGNSLHDAYPSLAGQPAQYVAAQLHAFAAGQRANQTMGPLATTMSEAEIARVAGYYAKQAPLANRYFKPEARLRAKGEQLVTGGACVACHGARLTGQAQFPRLAGQGYDYLRAQLDAFANGTRSEATGTMQRVAQAMSADDRAAVATYLASLSPVTQ
;
A
#
# COMPACT_ATOMS: atom_id res chain seq x y z
N MET A 1 -49.88 -44.77 -15.00
CA MET A 1 -50.78 -43.63 -14.68
C MET A 1 -50.41 -42.89 -13.40
N LYS A 2 -50.28 -43.54 -12.24
CA LYS A 2 -49.97 -42.88 -10.95
C LYS A 2 -48.74 -41.94 -10.97
N LYS A 3 -47.63 -42.35 -11.59
CA LYS A 3 -46.42 -41.50 -11.71
C LYS A 3 -46.66 -40.19 -12.46
N ARG A 4 -47.52 -40.19 -13.50
CA ARG A 4 -47.85 -38.98 -14.28
C ARG A 4 -48.74 -38.02 -13.48
N ILE A 5 -49.67 -38.56 -12.68
CA ILE A 5 -50.55 -37.77 -11.81
C ILE A 5 -49.74 -37.10 -10.69
N VAL A 6 -48.79 -37.83 -10.07
CA VAL A 6 -47.89 -37.27 -9.06
C VAL A 6 -47.00 -36.18 -9.65
N LEU A 7 -46.45 -36.38 -10.85
CA LEU A 7 -45.63 -35.37 -11.53
C LEU A 7 -46.41 -34.08 -11.79
N LEU A 8 -47.66 -34.19 -12.28
CA LEU A 8 -48.54 -33.04 -12.51
C LEU A 8 -48.89 -32.31 -11.21
N ALA A 9 -49.20 -33.04 -10.14
CA ALA A 9 -49.49 -32.44 -8.84
C ALA A 9 -48.29 -31.65 -8.29
N VAL A 10 -47.07 -32.18 -8.42
CA VAL A 10 -45.83 -31.47 -8.03
C VAL A 10 -45.63 -30.20 -8.85
N LEU A 11 -45.81 -30.25 -10.17
CA LEU A 11 -45.67 -29.09 -11.04
C LEU A 11 -46.68 -27.97 -10.69
N VAL A 12 -47.93 -28.33 -10.36
CA VAL A 12 -48.95 -27.36 -9.93
C VAL A 12 -48.56 -26.70 -8.60
N VAL A 13 -48.09 -27.48 -7.63
CA VAL A 13 -47.63 -26.95 -6.33
C VAL A 13 -46.41 -26.04 -6.50
N VAL A 14 -45.41 -26.45 -7.28
CA VAL A 14 -44.24 -25.60 -7.58
C VAL A 14 -44.65 -24.33 -8.31
N GLY A 15 -45.56 -24.42 -9.29
CA GLY A 15 -46.11 -23.26 -9.99
C GLY A 15 -46.82 -22.28 -9.04
N ALA A 16 -47.64 -22.78 -8.12
CA ALA A 16 -48.31 -21.97 -7.10
C ALA A 16 -47.31 -21.32 -6.12
N LEU A 17 -46.30 -22.07 -5.68
CA LEU A 17 -45.23 -21.54 -4.81
C LEU A 17 -44.41 -20.46 -5.52
N LEU A 18 -44.06 -20.65 -6.80
CA LEU A 18 -43.36 -19.64 -7.58
C LEU A 18 -44.22 -18.39 -7.84
N ALA A 19 -45.53 -18.55 -8.04
CA ALA A 19 -46.45 -17.42 -8.21
C ALA A 19 -46.60 -16.60 -6.92
N VAL A 20 -46.61 -17.24 -5.75
CA VAL A 20 -46.79 -16.58 -4.44
C VAL A 20 -45.48 -16.04 -3.88
N TYR A 21 -44.40 -16.81 -3.96
CA TYR A 21 -43.12 -16.53 -3.29
C TYR A 21 -41.97 -16.20 -4.24
N GLY A 22 -42.13 -16.42 -5.55
CA GLY A 22 -41.05 -16.25 -6.52
C GLY A 22 -40.51 -14.82 -6.57
N SER A 23 -41.39 -13.81 -6.49
CA SER A 23 -40.98 -12.39 -6.46
C SER A 23 -40.22 -12.05 -5.17
N THR A 24 -40.65 -12.57 -4.02
CA THR A 24 -39.97 -12.40 -2.73
C THR A 24 -38.60 -13.06 -2.73
N LEU A 25 -38.48 -14.31 -3.22
CA LEU A 25 -37.20 -15.02 -3.34
C LEU A 25 -36.24 -14.28 -4.28
N LEU A 26 -36.74 -13.79 -5.42
CA LEU A 26 -35.95 -12.98 -6.35
C LEU A 26 -35.51 -11.65 -5.71
N GLY A 27 -36.37 -11.03 -4.90
CA GLY A 27 -36.06 -9.83 -4.12
C GLY A 27 -34.92 -10.06 -3.13
N PHE A 28 -35.01 -11.12 -2.31
CA PHE A 28 -33.94 -11.49 -1.37
C PHE A 28 -32.62 -11.82 -2.09
N TYR A 29 -32.67 -12.56 -3.20
CA TYR A 29 -31.48 -12.86 -3.98
C TYR A 29 -30.81 -11.59 -4.52
N ARG A 30 -31.59 -10.64 -5.05
CA ARG A 30 -31.06 -9.35 -5.53
C ARG A 30 -30.48 -8.50 -4.40
N LEU A 31 -31.14 -8.47 -3.24
CA LEU A 31 -30.65 -7.74 -2.07
C LEU A 31 -29.33 -8.34 -1.56
N GLN A 32 -29.27 -9.65 -1.40
CA GLN A 32 -28.05 -10.34 -0.96
C GLN A 32 -26.89 -10.05 -1.91
N ARG A 33 -27.13 -10.17 -3.22
CA ARG A 33 -26.13 -9.85 -4.23
C ARG A 33 -25.66 -8.41 -4.16
N HIS A 34 -26.57 -7.46 -3.95
CA HIS A 34 -26.20 -6.06 -3.80
C HIS A 34 -25.34 -5.83 -2.54
N ILE A 35 -25.69 -6.46 -1.41
CA ILE A 35 -24.90 -6.41 -0.18
C ILE A 35 -23.49 -6.96 -0.43
N ASP A 36 -23.37 -8.13 -1.06
CA ASP A 36 -22.08 -8.76 -1.36
C ASP A 36 -21.22 -7.88 -2.30
N GLU A 37 -21.82 -7.30 -3.33
CA GLU A 37 -21.16 -6.38 -4.26
C GLU A 37 -20.68 -5.10 -3.54
N THR A 38 -21.51 -4.52 -2.66
CA THR A 38 -21.12 -3.34 -1.86
C THR A 38 -20.01 -3.64 -0.86
N ALA A 39 -20.08 -4.78 -0.15
CA ALA A 39 -19.06 -5.19 0.79
C ALA A 39 -17.70 -5.42 0.10
N GLN A 40 -17.72 -6.05 -1.09
CA GLN A 40 -16.51 -6.23 -1.89
C GLN A 40 -15.92 -4.89 -2.37
N ALA A 41 -16.77 -3.93 -2.75
CA ALA A 41 -16.33 -2.59 -3.12
C ALA A 41 -15.71 -1.85 -1.94
N ASP A 42 -16.33 -1.90 -0.77
CA ASP A 42 -15.79 -1.31 0.46
C ASP A 42 -14.43 -1.92 0.82
N ASP A 43 -14.30 -3.24 0.80
CA ASP A 43 -13.03 -3.93 1.04
C ASP A 43 -11.93 -3.53 0.04
N ALA A 44 -12.28 -3.35 -1.23
CA ALA A 44 -11.36 -2.87 -2.26
C ALA A 44 -10.90 -1.42 -2.01
N ASP A 45 -11.73 -0.62 -1.37
CA ASP A 45 -11.48 0.78 -1.04
C ASP A 45 -10.89 1.00 0.37
N GLY A 46 -10.60 -0.07 1.12
CA GLY A 46 -9.93 0.01 2.43
C GLY A 46 -10.81 -0.30 3.64
N GLY A 47 -12.02 -0.81 3.39
CA GLY A 47 -12.98 -1.27 4.39
C GLY A 47 -14.26 -0.42 4.43
N PRO A 48 -15.13 -0.66 5.43
CA PRO A 48 -16.39 0.05 5.59
C PRO A 48 -16.19 1.55 5.85
N TRP A 49 -17.16 2.36 5.42
CA TRP A 49 -17.18 3.78 5.72
C TRP A 49 -17.55 4.07 7.19
N PRO A 50 -16.91 5.04 7.88
CA PRO A 50 -15.81 5.89 7.40
C PRO A 50 -14.46 5.16 7.38
N ARG A 51 -13.67 5.37 6.31
CA ARG A 51 -12.44 4.60 6.05
C ARG A 51 -11.22 5.29 6.63
N THR A 52 -10.37 4.54 7.33
CA THR A 52 -9.08 5.05 7.83
C THR A 52 -8.17 5.53 6.67
N THR A 53 -8.30 4.92 5.49
CA THR A 53 -7.56 5.28 4.27
C THR A 53 -7.92 6.66 3.70
N ASP A 54 -9.13 7.17 3.97
CA ASP A 54 -9.58 8.48 3.50
C ASP A 54 -8.79 9.62 4.17
N VAL A 55 -8.33 9.44 5.41
CA VAL A 55 -7.45 10.43 6.10
C VAL A 55 -6.05 10.41 5.48
N CYS A 56 -5.54 9.22 5.18
CA CYS A 56 -4.20 9.02 4.67
C CYS A 56 -3.99 9.67 3.28
N MET A 57 -5.02 9.66 2.43
CA MET A 57 -4.92 10.19 1.07
C MET A 57 -4.63 11.70 1.02
N GLY A 58 -4.96 12.45 2.07
CA GLY A 58 -4.71 13.90 2.13
C GLY A 58 -3.23 14.27 2.02
N CYS A 59 -2.34 13.42 2.54
CA CYS A 59 -0.89 13.61 2.46
C CYS A 59 -0.23 12.61 1.50
N HIS A 60 -0.66 11.35 1.51
CA HIS A 60 -0.05 10.29 0.70
C HIS A 60 -0.67 10.13 -0.70
N GLY A 61 -1.65 10.96 -1.03
CA GLY A 61 -2.32 11.00 -2.33
C GLY A 61 -3.36 9.90 -2.55
N VAL A 62 -4.11 10.04 -3.65
CA VAL A 62 -5.17 9.10 -4.03
C VAL A 62 -4.58 7.71 -4.21
N LYS A 63 -5.18 6.71 -3.53
CA LYS A 63 -4.67 5.33 -3.48
C LYS A 63 -3.20 5.22 -3.03
N GLY A 64 -2.68 6.21 -2.31
CA GLY A 64 -1.30 6.22 -1.81
C GLY A 64 -0.26 6.62 -2.85
N ASN A 65 -0.66 7.25 -3.95
CA ASN A 65 0.24 7.85 -4.93
C ASN A 65 0.41 9.34 -4.64
N SER A 66 1.46 9.69 -3.91
CA SER A 66 1.74 11.06 -3.48
C SER A 66 2.04 11.96 -4.68
N LEU A 67 1.56 13.20 -4.60
CA LEU A 67 1.86 14.27 -5.56
C LEU A 67 3.02 15.18 -5.08
N HIS A 68 3.59 14.89 -3.90
CA HIS A 68 4.63 15.70 -3.26
C HIS A 68 5.87 14.85 -2.93
N ASP A 69 7.06 15.39 -3.19
CA ASP A 69 8.32 14.68 -2.95
C ASP A 69 8.64 14.40 -1.48
N ALA A 70 8.09 15.19 -0.56
CA ALA A 70 8.30 15.04 0.88
C ALA A 70 7.40 13.99 1.53
N TYR A 71 6.19 13.77 0.99
CA TYR A 71 5.27 12.76 1.48
C TYR A 71 5.50 11.45 0.72
N PRO A 72 5.76 10.33 1.42
CA PRO A 72 6.04 9.09 0.72
C PRO A 72 4.79 8.53 0.05
N SER A 73 4.92 8.07 -1.18
CA SER A 73 3.95 7.20 -1.82
C SER A 73 3.91 5.84 -1.11
N LEU A 74 2.71 5.44 -0.70
CA LEU A 74 2.42 4.18 -0.01
C LEU A 74 1.98 3.07 -0.98
N ALA A 75 1.47 3.43 -2.16
CA ALA A 75 1.04 2.47 -3.17
C ALA A 75 2.15 1.46 -3.50
N GLY A 76 1.81 0.18 -3.49
CA GLY A 76 2.73 -0.93 -3.77
C GLY A 76 3.83 -1.12 -2.71
N GLN A 77 3.74 -0.51 -1.53
CA GLN A 77 4.63 -0.83 -0.42
C GLN A 77 4.27 -2.19 0.18
N PRO A 78 5.25 -3.01 0.60
CA PRO A 78 4.94 -4.27 1.27
C PRO A 78 4.11 -4.04 2.55
N ALA A 79 3.04 -4.82 2.73
CA ALA A 79 2.15 -4.69 3.88
C ALA A 79 2.91 -4.82 5.21
N GLN A 80 3.85 -5.75 5.31
CA GLN A 80 4.67 -5.93 6.51
C GLN A 80 5.52 -4.69 6.81
N TYR A 81 6.08 -4.04 5.79
CA TYR A 81 6.79 -2.78 5.97
C TYR A 81 5.86 -1.67 6.46
N VAL A 82 4.70 -1.48 5.82
CA VAL A 82 3.74 -0.43 6.22
C VAL A 82 3.29 -0.61 7.66
N ALA A 83 2.89 -1.82 8.05
CA ALA A 83 2.51 -2.13 9.41
C ALA A 83 3.64 -1.86 10.41
N ALA A 84 4.86 -2.33 10.10
CA ALA A 84 6.02 -2.09 10.95
C ALA A 84 6.35 -0.60 11.11
N GLN A 85 6.18 0.22 10.07
CA GLN A 85 6.39 1.66 10.18
C GLN A 85 5.31 2.33 11.03
N LEU A 86 4.04 1.95 10.88
CA LEU A 86 2.95 2.47 11.72
C LEU A 86 3.18 2.12 13.19
N HIS A 87 3.60 0.88 13.49
CA HIS A 87 3.94 0.48 14.85
C HIS A 87 5.14 1.27 15.39
N ALA A 88 6.17 1.49 14.56
CA ALA A 88 7.33 2.27 14.96
C ALA A 88 7.00 3.75 15.24
N PHE A 89 6.06 4.34 14.49
CA PHE A 89 5.55 5.68 14.77
C PHE A 89 4.74 5.71 16.08
N ALA A 90 3.82 4.77 16.27
CA ALA A 90 3.00 4.66 17.48
C ALA A 90 3.85 4.45 18.74
N ALA A 91 4.92 3.66 18.64
CA ALA A 91 5.86 3.40 19.72
C ALA A 91 6.93 4.50 19.92
N GLY A 92 6.93 5.55 19.09
CA GLY A 92 7.94 6.62 19.12
C GLY A 92 9.35 6.21 18.67
N GLN A 93 9.52 4.98 18.19
CA GLN A 93 10.78 4.46 17.65
C GLN A 93 11.17 5.13 16.33
N ARG A 94 10.17 5.63 15.58
CA ARG A 94 10.35 6.50 14.42
C ARG A 94 9.69 7.83 14.72
N ALA A 95 10.48 8.89 14.85
CA ALA A 95 9.95 10.21 15.16
C ALA A 95 9.36 10.89 13.90
N ASN A 96 8.12 11.36 14.00
CA ASN A 96 7.52 12.30 13.05
C ASN A 96 6.32 13.01 13.70
N GLN A 97 6.28 14.33 13.60
CA GLN A 97 5.26 15.15 14.28
C GLN A 97 3.83 14.92 13.75
N THR A 98 3.70 14.45 12.51
CA THR A 98 2.41 14.17 11.87
C THR A 98 2.00 12.71 12.05
N MET A 99 2.90 11.78 11.72
CA MET A 99 2.59 10.34 11.71
C MET A 99 2.56 9.72 13.11
N GLY A 100 3.29 10.25 14.09
CA GLY A 100 3.27 9.74 15.47
C GLY A 100 1.86 9.78 16.06
N PRO A 101 1.23 10.97 16.20
CA PRO A 101 -0.12 11.09 16.74
C PRO A 101 -1.19 10.34 15.94
N LEU A 102 -1.04 10.25 14.61
CA LEU A 102 -1.96 9.48 13.78
C LEU A 102 -1.82 7.97 14.01
N ALA A 103 -0.60 7.46 14.17
CA ALA A 103 -0.40 6.03 14.39
C ALA A 103 -0.86 5.59 15.78
N THR A 104 -0.78 6.44 16.81
CA THR A 104 -1.22 6.09 18.17
C THR A 104 -2.74 5.97 18.32
N THR A 105 -3.53 6.49 17.38
CA THR A 105 -5.00 6.36 17.42
C THR A 105 -5.51 5.12 16.70
N MET A 106 -4.65 4.39 16.00
CA MET A 106 -5.04 3.24 15.19
C MET A 106 -5.00 1.94 16.03
N SER A 107 -6.02 1.11 15.87
CA SER A 107 -6.02 -0.27 16.32
C SER A 107 -5.17 -1.17 15.40
N GLU A 108 -4.75 -2.33 15.91
CA GLU A 108 -4.05 -3.35 15.12
C GLU A 108 -4.83 -3.76 13.86
N ALA A 109 -6.16 -3.84 13.96
CA ALA A 109 -7.02 -4.19 12.84
C ALA A 109 -7.02 -3.08 11.75
N GLU A 110 -6.95 -1.81 12.15
CA GLU A 110 -6.83 -0.69 11.21
C GLU A 110 -5.46 -0.64 10.56
N ILE A 111 -4.39 -0.86 11.33
CA ILE A 111 -3.03 -0.93 10.80
C ILE A 111 -2.92 -2.05 9.76
N ALA A 112 -3.44 -3.24 10.07
CA ALA A 112 -3.45 -4.37 9.14
C ALA A 112 -4.27 -4.06 7.87
N ARG A 113 -5.42 -3.40 7.99
CA ARG A 113 -6.24 -2.97 6.85
C ARG A 113 -5.52 -1.97 5.97
N VAL A 114 -4.97 -0.89 6.54
CA VAL A 114 -4.26 0.15 5.80
C VAL A 114 -3.02 -0.42 5.10
N ALA A 115 -2.26 -1.26 5.80
CA ALA A 115 -1.11 -1.95 5.24
C ALA A 115 -1.49 -2.86 4.07
N GLY A 116 -2.53 -3.67 4.23
CA GLY A 116 -3.03 -4.57 3.19
C GLY A 116 -3.61 -3.80 2.00
N TYR A 117 -4.30 -2.70 2.24
CA TYR A 117 -4.86 -1.83 1.20
C TYR A 117 -3.76 -1.25 0.32
N TYR A 118 -2.75 -0.59 0.91
CA TYR A 118 -1.69 0.08 0.13
C TYR A 118 -0.77 -0.90 -0.61
N ALA A 119 -0.56 -2.10 -0.07
CA ALA A 119 0.18 -3.15 -0.75
C ALA A 119 -0.47 -3.59 -2.06
N LYS A 120 -1.80 -3.51 -2.17
CA LYS A 120 -2.56 -3.87 -3.38
C LYS A 120 -2.69 -2.73 -4.40
N GLN A 121 -2.37 -1.49 -4.01
CA GLN A 121 -2.49 -0.36 -4.93
C GLN A 121 -1.35 -0.36 -5.96
N ALA A 122 -1.68 -0.05 -7.21
CA ALA A 122 -0.69 0.09 -8.26
C ALA A 122 0.20 1.33 -7.99
N PRO A 123 1.53 1.16 -7.87
CA PRO A 123 2.43 2.28 -7.70
C PRO A 123 2.61 3.03 -9.03
N LEU A 124 2.57 4.37 -8.97
CA LEU A 124 2.83 5.24 -10.11
C LEU A 124 4.24 5.83 -10.04
N ALA A 125 4.81 6.13 -11.21
CA ALA A 125 6.06 6.86 -11.29
C ALA A 125 5.90 8.29 -10.73
N ASN A 126 6.97 8.81 -10.15
CA ASN A 126 7.03 10.20 -9.72
C ASN A 126 7.20 11.13 -10.94
N ARG A 127 6.07 11.53 -11.54
CA ARG A 127 6.05 12.32 -12.80
C ARG A 127 6.45 13.78 -12.61
N TYR A 128 6.47 14.27 -11.37
CA TYR A 128 6.78 15.67 -11.06
C TYR A 128 8.26 15.90 -10.83
N PHE A 129 8.99 14.85 -10.44
CA PHE A 129 10.42 14.90 -10.24
C PHE A 129 11.18 14.85 -11.56
N LYS A 130 12.01 15.87 -11.81
CA LYS A 130 12.90 15.95 -12.98
C LYS A 130 14.35 15.76 -12.50
N PRO A 131 14.93 14.56 -12.68
CA PRO A 131 16.27 14.27 -12.18
C PRO A 131 17.35 15.01 -12.99
N GLU A 132 18.33 15.60 -12.32
CA GLU A 132 19.55 16.07 -12.99
C GLU A 132 20.33 14.87 -13.55
N ALA A 133 20.70 14.92 -14.83
CA ALA A 133 21.29 13.78 -15.55
C ALA A 133 22.56 13.24 -14.87
N ARG A 134 23.45 14.13 -14.39
CA ARG A 134 24.71 13.74 -13.75
C ARG A 134 24.47 13.04 -12.41
N LEU A 135 23.61 13.60 -11.56
CA LEU A 135 23.26 12.99 -10.27
C LEU A 135 22.53 11.66 -10.46
N ARG A 136 21.66 11.56 -11.47
CA ARG A 136 20.98 10.31 -11.81
C ARG A 136 21.97 9.22 -12.22
N ALA A 137 22.92 9.53 -13.10
CA ALA A 137 23.94 8.57 -13.54
C ALA A 137 24.84 8.12 -12.38
N LYS A 138 25.25 9.05 -11.52
CA LYS A 138 26.00 8.72 -10.30
C LYS A 138 25.18 7.82 -9.36
N GLY A 139 23.91 8.15 -9.15
CA GLY A 139 23.00 7.36 -8.32
C GLY A 139 22.77 5.96 -8.85
N GLU A 140 22.66 5.80 -10.17
CA GLU A 140 22.55 4.49 -10.81
C GLU A 140 23.77 3.63 -10.53
N GLN A 141 24.98 4.17 -10.69
CA GLN A 141 26.22 3.46 -10.38
C GLN A 141 26.28 3.05 -8.89
N LEU A 142 25.88 3.94 -7.98
CA LEU A 142 25.85 3.65 -6.55
C LEU A 142 24.80 2.60 -6.18
N VAL A 143 23.63 2.60 -6.81
CA VAL A 143 22.56 1.63 -6.53
C VAL A 143 22.80 0.27 -7.16
N THR A 144 23.46 0.22 -8.32
CA THR A 144 23.83 -1.03 -9.00
C THR A 144 25.09 -1.65 -8.43
N GLY A 145 26.08 -0.84 -8.04
CA GLY A 145 27.29 -1.29 -7.35
C GLY A 145 27.08 -1.51 -5.84
N GLY A 146 26.15 -0.78 -5.24
CA GLY A 146 25.71 -0.98 -3.86
C GLY A 146 24.73 -2.14 -3.77
N ALA A 147 24.80 -2.93 -2.71
CA ALA A 147 23.92 -4.09 -2.50
C ALA A 147 22.43 -3.72 -2.23
N CYS A 148 21.94 -2.59 -2.75
CA CYS A 148 20.57 -2.09 -2.57
C CYS A 148 19.54 -3.13 -3.03
N VAL A 149 19.75 -3.70 -4.22
CA VAL A 149 18.85 -4.69 -4.83
C VAL A 149 18.84 -6.03 -4.09
N ALA A 150 19.87 -6.34 -3.30
CA ALA A 150 19.95 -7.58 -2.52
C ALA A 150 18.87 -7.62 -1.43
N CYS A 151 18.50 -6.46 -0.88
CA CYS A 151 17.50 -6.35 0.16
C CYS A 151 16.17 -5.77 -0.35
N HIS A 152 16.23 -4.75 -1.23
CA HIS A 152 15.04 -4.05 -1.73
C HIS A 152 14.44 -4.68 -3.01
N GLY A 153 14.96 -5.84 -3.43
CA GLY A 153 14.51 -6.57 -4.61
C GLY A 153 15.14 -6.08 -5.91
N ALA A 154 15.17 -6.94 -6.93
CA ALA A 154 15.86 -6.71 -8.20
C ALA A 154 15.39 -5.44 -8.94
N ARG A 155 14.11 -5.08 -8.78
CA ARG A 155 13.51 -3.86 -9.36
C ARG A 155 13.24 -2.78 -8.32
N LEU A 156 13.83 -2.91 -7.13
CA LEU A 156 13.67 -1.99 -6.00
C LEU A 156 12.20 -1.83 -5.58
N THR A 157 11.43 -2.92 -5.74
CA THR A 157 10.00 -3.04 -5.44
C THR A 157 9.71 -3.35 -3.97
N GLY A 158 10.75 -3.61 -3.17
CA GLY A 158 10.62 -4.03 -1.78
C GLY A 158 10.24 -5.50 -1.63
N GLN A 159 10.40 -6.05 -0.44
CA GLN A 159 9.97 -7.39 -0.06
C GLN A 159 9.90 -7.50 1.46
N ALA A 160 8.90 -8.19 2.02
CA ALA A 160 8.71 -8.32 3.46
C ALA A 160 8.82 -6.96 4.19
N GLN A 161 9.81 -6.77 5.06
CA GLN A 161 10.06 -5.51 5.77
C GLN A 161 10.98 -4.52 5.02
N PHE A 162 11.50 -4.88 3.84
CA PHE A 162 12.27 -3.98 3.00
C PHE A 162 11.34 -3.17 2.10
N PRO A 163 11.36 -1.82 2.16
CA PRO A 163 10.44 -1.00 1.39
C PRO A 163 10.75 -0.98 -0.10
N ARG A 164 9.72 -0.67 -0.89
CA ARG A 164 9.86 -0.17 -2.26
C ARG A 164 10.59 1.16 -2.24
N LEU A 165 11.60 1.29 -3.10
CA LEU A 165 12.37 2.52 -3.30
C LEU A 165 12.13 3.16 -4.68
N ALA A 166 11.89 2.34 -5.71
CA ALA A 166 11.70 2.83 -7.08
C ALA A 166 10.48 3.76 -7.17
N GLY A 167 10.66 4.99 -7.68
CA GLY A 167 9.59 5.96 -7.87
C GLY A 167 9.06 6.60 -6.60
N GLN A 168 9.84 6.58 -5.51
CA GLN A 168 9.51 7.29 -4.28
C GLN A 168 9.86 8.79 -4.39
N GLY A 169 9.26 9.65 -3.57
CA GLY A 169 9.58 11.08 -3.50
C GLY A 169 11.06 11.34 -3.19
N TYR A 170 11.68 12.28 -3.92
CA TYR A 170 13.11 12.58 -3.78
C TYR A 170 13.45 13.13 -2.39
N ASP A 171 12.69 14.13 -1.92
CA ASP A 171 12.93 14.75 -0.61
C ASP A 171 12.72 13.74 0.52
N TYR A 172 11.71 12.89 0.41
CA TYR A 172 11.50 11.79 1.36
C TYR A 172 12.70 10.86 1.39
N LEU A 173 13.16 10.35 0.24
CA LEU A 173 14.28 9.41 0.16
C LEU A 173 15.56 10.02 0.75
N ARG A 174 15.88 11.26 0.35
CA ARG A 174 17.04 11.98 0.88
C ARG A 174 16.95 12.15 2.39
N ALA A 175 15.81 12.62 2.90
CA ALA A 175 15.58 12.78 4.32
C ALA A 175 15.71 11.46 5.10
N GLN A 176 15.25 10.33 4.53
CA GLN A 176 15.40 9.03 5.20
C GLN A 176 16.85 8.56 5.23
N LEU A 177 17.58 8.72 4.12
CA LEU A 177 19.00 8.38 4.05
C LEU A 177 19.83 9.24 5.01
N ASP A 178 19.56 10.54 5.07
CA ASP A 178 20.20 11.45 6.02
C ASP A 178 19.87 11.08 7.48
N ALA A 179 18.60 10.74 7.77
CA ALA A 179 18.17 10.33 9.10
C ALA A 179 18.81 9.01 9.56
N PHE A 180 19.02 8.06 8.64
CA PHE A 180 19.79 6.85 8.94
C PHE A 180 21.27 7.16 9.17
N ALA A 181 21.88 8.01 8.32
CA ALA A 181 23.29 8.36 8.44
C ALA A 181 23.62 9.04 9.77
N ASN A 182 22.75 9.95 10.24
CA ASN A 182 22.93 10.68 11.48
C ASN A 182 22.33 9.99 12.73
N GLY A 183 21.71 8.81 12.57
CA GLY A 183 21.14 8.02 13.66
C GLY A 183 19.80 8.51 14.22
N THR A 184 19.20 9.56 13.65
CA THR A 184 17.85 10.01 14.05
C THR A 184 16.73 9.07 13.57
N ARG A 185 17.04 8.17 12.64
CA ARG A 185 16.23 7.01 12.30
C ARG A 185 17.07 5.73 12.43
N SER A 186 16.48 4.71 13.03
CA SER A 186 17.06 3.37 13.14
C SER A 186 16.05 2.29 12.75
N GLU A 187 16.56 1.09 12.55
CA GLU A 187 15.76 -0.13 12.38
C GLU A 187 16.48 -1.30 13.07
N ALA A 188 15.75 -2.38 13.35
CA ALA A 188 16.18 -3.45 14.26
C ALA A 188 17.53 -4.09 13.91
N THR A 189 17.92 -4.15 12.64
CA THR A 189 19.17 -4.77 12.17
C THR A 189 20.35 -3.78 12.07
N GLY A 190 20.08 -2.47 12.14
CA GLY A 190 21.04 -1.39 11.92
C GLY A 190 21.73 -1.40 10.55
N THR A 191 21.25 -2.20 9.60
CA THR A 191 21.80 -2.36 8.26
C THR A 191 21.70 -1.07 7.48
N MET A 192 20.54 -0.42 7.47
CA MET A 192 20.38 0.83 6.71
C MET A 192 21.18 2.00 7.30
N GLN A 193 21.39 2.01 8.61
CA GLN A 193 22.28 2.98 9.25
C GLN A 193 23.72 2.82 8.74
N ARG A 194 24.27 1.60 8.73
CA ARG A 194 25.62 1.33 8.22
C ARG A 194 25.75 1.69 6.73
N VAL A 195 24.76 1.33 5.92
CA VAL A 195 24.72 1.67 4.48
C VAL A 195 24.72 3.19 4.28
N ALA A 196 23.90 3.92 5.03
CA ALA A 196 23.79 5.37 4.91
C ALA A 196 25.04 6.12 5.41
N GLN A 197 25.69 5.61 6.46
CA GLN A 197 26.94 6.17 7.00
C GLN A 197 28.14 5.98 6.07
N ALA A 198 28.14 4.93 5.24
CA ALA A 198 29.18 4.70 4.23
C ALA A 198 29.07 5.65 3.02
N MET A 199 27.96 6.37 2.88
CA MET A 199 27.72 7.32 1.78
C MET A 199 27.98 8.76 2.21
N SER A 200 28.64 9.54 1.36
CA SER A 200 28.69 11.00 1.53
C SER A 200 27.30 11.63 1.35
N ALA A 201 27.12 12.89 1.76
CA ALA A 201 25.87 13.61 1.52
C ALA A 201 25.52 13.69 0.02
N ASP A 202 26.53 13.89 -0.84
CA ASP A 202 26.37 13.92 -2.29
C ASP A 202 25.99 12.55 -2.86
N ASP A 203 26.49 11.46 -2.27
CA ASP A 203 26.09 10.10 -2.67
C ASP A 203 24.64 9.83 -2.29
N ARG A 204 24.20 10.23 -1.09
CA ARG A 204 22.80 10.09 -0.67
C ARG A 204 21.85 10.91 -1.56
N ALA A 205 22.25 12.11 -1.96
CA ALA A 205 21.49 12.92 -2.92
C ALA A 205 21.41 12.26 -4.31
N ALA A 206 22.53 11.70 -4.80
CA ALA A 206 22.57 10.99 -6.08
C ALA A 206 21.70 9.71 -6.06
N VAL A 207 21.81 8.90 -5.01
CA VAL A 207 20.97 7.71 -4.79
C VAL A 207 19.49 8.08 -4.75
N ALA A 208 19.11 9.09 -3.97
CA ALA A 208 17.73 9.57 -3.91
C ALA A 208 17.23 10.03 -5.29
N THR A 209 18.07 10.75 -6.05
CA THR A 209 17.76 11.22 -7.42
C THR A 209 17.48 10.04 -8.35
N TYR A 210 18.34 9.02 -8.34
CA TYR A 210 18.15 7.85 -9.18
C TYR A 210 16.87 7.09 -8.81
N LEU A 211 16.70 6.75 -7.53
CA LEU A 211 15.54 6.00 -7.05
C LEU A 211 14.22 6.70 -7.34
N ALA A 212 14.15 8.03 -7.13
CA ALA A 212 12.96 8.82 -7.42
C ALA A 212 12.62 8.87 -8.91
N SER A 213 13.61 8.75 -9.79
CA SER A 213 13.42 8.74 -11.25
C SER A 213 12.90 7.42 -11.81
N LEU A 214 12.92 6.34 -11.03
CA LEU A 214 12.51 5.02 -11.50
C LEU A 214 10.99 4.94 -11.68
N SER A 215 10.57 4.18 -12.70
CA SER A 215 9.17 3.76 -12.83
C SER A 215 8.97 2.47 -12.03
N PRO A 216 8.16 2.48 -10.96
CA PRO A 216 7.89 1.28 -10.20
C PRO A 216 7.05 0.30 -11.02
N VAL A 217 7.19 -0.98 -10.72
CA VAL A 217 6.31 -2.04 -11.22
C VAL A 217 5.62 -2.71 -10.04
N THR A 218 4.41 -3.20 -10.27
CA THR A 218 3.72 -4.06 -9.31
C THR A 218 4.47 -5.39 -9.21
N GLN A 219 4.55 -5.95 -8.00
CA GLN A 219 5.05 -7.31 -7.77
C GLN A 219 4.01 -8.35 -8.13
#